data_AF-A0A1Y1MVY1-F1
#
_entry.id   AF-A0A1Y1MVY1-F1
#
_cell.length_a   1.000
_cell.length_b   1.000
_cell.length_c   1.000
_cell.angle_alpha   90.00
_cell.angle_beta   90.00
_cell.angle_gamma   90.00
#
_symmetry.space_group_name_H-M   'P 1'
#
loop_
_entity.id
_entity.type
_entity.pdbx_description
1 polymer ?
#
loop_
_entity_poly.entity_id
_entity_poly.type
_entity_poly.pdbx_seq_one_letter_code
_entity_poly.pdbx_strand_id
1 'polypeptide(L)'
;MLPLPNLDPGDGSRIICATYGRNLDSNLVNLYNVSKLVYMVLDILLMEDDNMIINGIKILVQAKGFPLGFLPNVTPVYMKKHWYGIEKGFPFRIQELCVAHLPAPFVFAYNVLKKFASGKMSQRMVLVSESKIPELCQKSPHYFPKEMGGNNGTVQELIVTWKKKVESYKEWYLQEETKKSYENLRIGKPKTSSGELGVEGSFRQLDID
;
A
#
# COMPACT_ATOMS: atom_id res chain seq x y z
N MET A 1 7.72 -3.13 1.98
CA MET A 1 6.64 -3.04 2.99
C MET A 1 7.11 -3.81 4.20
N LEU A 2 7.22 -3.16 5.34
CA LEU A 2 7.90 -3.67 6.54
C LEU A 2 6.97 -3.49 7.75
N PRO A 3 6.21 -4.52 8.13
CA PRO A 3 5.47 -4.54 9.38
C PRO A 3 6.42 -4.29 10.56
N LEU A 4 6.12 -3.28 11.36
CA LEU A 4 6.94 -2.92 12.51
C LEU A 4 6.72 -3.93 13.65
N PRO A 5 7.72 -4.17 14.52
CA PRO A 5 7.64 -5.21 15.54
C PRO A 5 6.48 -5.02 16.52
N ASN A 6 6.30 -3.78 17.00
CA ASN A 6 5.28 -3.44 17.98
C ASN A 6 4.04 -2.86 17.29
N LEU A 7 2.89 -3.15 17.90
CA LEU A 7 1.59 -2.57 17.54
C LEU A 7 1.50 -1.11 18.01
N ASP A 8 0.48 -0.41 17.54
CA ASP A 8 0.10 0.86 18.15
C ASP A 8 -0.43 0.63 19.57
N PRO A 9 0.12 1.28 20.60
CA PRO A 9 -0.28 1.07 21.99
C PRO A 9 -1.66 1.65 22.32
N GLY A 10 -2.19 2.56 21.49
CA GLY A 10 -3.50 3.19 21.73
C GLY A 10 -4.67 2.34 21.28
N ASP A 11 -4.54 1.61 20.16
CA ASP A 11 -5.63 0.85 19.56
C ASP A 11 -5.26 -0.58 19.13
N GLY A 12 -4.02 -1.01 19.34
CA GLY A 12 -3.55 -2.35 19.01
C GLY A 12 -3.44 -2.61 17.51
N SER A 13 -3.50 -1.59 16.65
CA SER A 13 -3.36 -1.77 15.20
C SER A 13 -1.95 -2.16 14.79
N ARG A 14 -1.83 -2.93 13.71
CA ARG A 14 -0.53 -3.22 13.10
C ARG A 14 -0.02 -2.00 12.37
N ILE A 15 1.18 -1.56 12.72
CA ILE A 15 1.89 -0.49 12.03
C ILE A 15 2.76 -1.08 10.94
N ILE A 16 2.67 -0.54 9.72
CA ILE A 16 3.47 -0.97 8.58
C ILE A 16 4.23 0.21 8.00
N CYS A 17 5.55 0.10 7.92
CA CYS A 17 6.40 1.07 7.26
C CYS A 17 6.67 0.64 5.81
N ALA A 18 6.25 1.44 4.83
CA ALA A 18 6.51 1.23 3.42
C ALA A 18 7.54 2.24 2.90
N THR A 19 8.76 1.77 2.68
CA THR A 19 9.88 2.59 2.17
C THR A 19 9.94 2.54 0.64
N TYR A 20 9.61 3.66 -0.01
CA TYR A 20 9.72 3.87 -1.46
C TYR A 20 10.79 4.92 -1.74
N GLY A 21 12.06 4.57 -1.52
CA GLY A 21 13.17 5.50 -1.67
C GLY A 21 14.21 5.04 -2.68
N ARG A 22 15.44 5.50 -2.47
CA ARG A 22 16.61 5.19 -3.33
C ARG A 22 16.99 3.70 -3.38
N ASN A 23 16.38 2.87 -2.54
CA ASN A 23 16.55 1.42 -2.57
C ASN A 23 15.77 0.75 -3.70
N LEU A 24 14.92 1.49 -4.43
CA LEU A 24 14.25 1.02 -5.63
C LEU A 24 15.00 1.51 -6.87
N ASP A 25 15.14 0.63 -7.87
CA ASP A 25 15.70 0.97 -9.18
C ASP A 25 14.67 0.63 -10.27
N SER A 26 14.14 1.65 -10.93
CA SER A 26 13.14 1.51 -11.99
C SER A 26 13.66 0.80 -13.24
N ASN A 27 14.97 0.64 -13.39
CA ASN A 27 15.56 -0.13 -14.49
C ASN A 27 15.60 -1.63 -14.19
N LEU A 28 15.58 -2.01 -12.91
CA LEU A 28 15.66 -3.41 -12.46
C LEU A 28 14.28 -3.99 -12.13
N VAL A 29 13.37 -3.16 -11.60
CA VAL A 29 12.03 -3.58 -11.20
C VAL A 29 10.99 -2.61 -11.72
N ASN A 30 9.89 -3.14 -12.25
CA ASN A 30 8.74 -2.33 -12.64
C ASN A 30 7.81 -2.08 -11.45
N LEU A 31 6.95 -1.06 -11.56
CA LEU A 31 6.05 -0.66 -10.47
C LEU A 31 5.06 -1.78 -10.07
N TYR A 32 4.62 -2.62 -11.01
CA TYR A 32 3.72 -3.74 -10.74
C TYR A 32 4.35 -4.79 -9.82
N ASN A 33 5.64 -5.10 -10.01
CA ASN A 33 6.38 -6.02 -9.15
C ASN A 33 6.57 -5.44 -7.75
N VAL A 34 6.76 -4.12 -7.63
CA VAL A 34 6.79 -3.44 -6.33
C VAL A 34 5.45 -3.59 -5.61
N SER A 35 4.33 -3.39 -6.31
CA SER A 35 2.99 -3.63 -5.74
C SER A 35 2.69 -5.11 -5.49
N LYS A 36 3.24 -6.04 -6.28
CA LYS A 36 3.14 -7.48 -6.01
C LYS A 36 3.77 -7.81 -4.66
N LEU A 37 4.94 -7.26 -4.35
CA LEU A 37 5.58 -7.45 -3.04
C LEU A 37 4.72 -6.91 -1.89
N VAL A 38 4.02 -5.79 -2.09
CA VAL A 38 3.05 -5.26 -1.13
C VAL A 38 1.96 -6.29 -0.84
N TYR A 39 1.33 -6.86 -1.88
CA TYR A 39 0.29 -7.87 -1.72
C TYR A 39 0.80 -9.13 -1.04
N MET A 40 1.99 -9.61 -1.42
CA MET A 40 2.62 -10.78 -0.80
C MET A 40 2.80 -10.61 0.72
N VAL A 41 3.24 -9.43 1.17
CA VAL A 41 3.35 -9.14 2.62
C VAL A 41 1.98 -9.08 3.28
N LEU A 42 0.99 -8.45 2.63
CA LEU A 42 -0.37 -8.37 3.16
C LEU A 42 -1.03 -9.75 3.27
N ASP A 43 -0.79 -10.66 2.33
CA ASP A 43 -1.28 -12.04 2.37
C ASP A 43 -0.73 -12.80 3.58
N ILE A 44 0.56 -12.64 3.87
CA ILE A 44 1.18 -13.25 5.07
C ILE A 44 0.52 -12.69 6.34
N LEU A 45 0.37 -11.36 6.44
CA LEU A 45 -0.27 -10.75 7.59
C LEU A 45 -1.73 -11.17 7.73
N LEU A 46 -2.44 -11.36 6.62
CA LEU A 46 -3.82 -11.84 6.63
C LEU A 46 -3.93 -13.22 7.28
N MET A 47 -2.92 -14.06 7.11
CA MET A 47 -2.88 -15.42 7.65
C MET A 47 -2.37 -15.49 9.08
N GLU A 48 -1.53 -14.53 9.52
CA GLU A 48 -0.76 -14.68 10.76
C GLU A 48 -0.97 -13.56 11.79
N ASP A 49 -1.58 -12.44 11.42
CA ASP A 49 -1.67 -11.27 12.29
C ASP A 49 -3.11 -10.95 12.70
N ASP A 50 -3.57 -11.57 13.77
CA ASP A 50 -4.91 -11.34 14.32
C ASP A 50 -5.17 -9.88 14.70
N ASN A 51 -4.15 -9.14 15.13
CA ASN A 51 -4.29 -7.72 15.46
C ASN A 51 -4.56 -6.89 14.20
N MET A 52 -3.95 -7.26 13.07
CA MET A 52 -4.28 -6.68 11.76
C MET A 52 -5.76 -6.88 11.42
N ILE A 53 -6.28 -8.09 11.63
CA ILE A 53 -7.67 -8.44 11.30
C ILE A 53 -8.65 -7.68 12.20
N ILE A 54 -8.39 -7.70 13.51
CA ILE A 54 -9.32 -7.19 14.52
C ILE A 54 -9.22 -5.67 14.63
N ASN A 55 -8.02 -5.14 14.81
CA ASN A 55 -7.82 -3.71 15.08
C ASN A 55 -7.61 -2.93 13.79
N GLY A 56 -7.00 -3.52 12.77
CA GLY A 56 -6.70 -2.89 11.48
C GLY A 56 -5.22 -2.55 11.32
N ILE A 57 -4.93 -1.75 10.29
CA ILE A 57 -3.58 -1.30 9.96
C ILE A 57 -3.44 0.21 9.93
N LYS A 58 -2.26 0.68 10.32
CA LYS A 58 -1.77 2.02 10.02
C LYS A 58 -0.55 1.93 9.13
N ILE A 59 -0.57 2.66 8.02
CA ILE A 59 0.48 2.60 7.00
C ILE A 59 1.25 3.91 6.99
N LEU A 60 2.55 3.82 7.27
CA LEU A 60 3.52 4.90 7.12
C LEU A 60 4.28 4.71 5.81
N VAL A 61 4.04 5.57 4.83
CA VAL A 61 4.77 5.61 3.56
C VAL A 61 5.91 6.62 3.68
N GLN A 62 7.14 6.15 3.52
CA GLN A 62 8.35 6.97 3.44
C GLN A 62 8.81 7.01 1.98
N ALA A 63 8.60 8.13 1.30
CA ALA A 63 8.84 8.28 -0.14
C ALA A 63 10.10 9.10 -0.48
N LYS A 64 10.98 9.34 0.50
CA LYS A 64 12.21 10.11 0.30
C LYS A 64 13.08 9.51 -0.81
N GLY A 65 13.22 10.24 -1.91
CA GLY A 65 14.00 9.81 -3.07
C GLY A 65 13.33 8.74 -3.93
N PHE A 66 11.98 8.70 -3.95
CA PHE A 66 11.24 7.80 -4.84
C PHE A 66 11.67 8.03 -6.31
N PRO A 67 12.10 6.99 -7.06
CA PRO A 67 12.70 7.17 -8.38
C PRO A 67 11.71 7.73 -9.42
N LEU A 68 12.12 8.78 -10.13
CA LEU A 68 11.33 9.39 -11.20
C LEU A 68 11.07 8.45 -12.38
N GLY A 69 11.89 7.40 -12.57
CA GLY A 69 11.67 6.40 -13.60
C GLY A 69 10.37 5.61 -13.45
N PHE A 70 9.74 5.61 -12.26
CA PHE A 70 8.40 5.06 -12.06
C PHE A 70 7.27 6.00 -12.49
N LEU A 71 7.54 7.30 -12.67
CA LEU A 71 6.51 8.31 -12.95
C LEU A 71 5.62 7.96 -14.17
N PRO A 72 6.15 7.43 -15.30
CA PRO A 72 5.31 7.01 -16.43
C PRO A 72 4.31 5.89 -16.08
N ASN A 73 4.59 5.08 -15.06
CA ASN A 73 3.70 3.99 -14.63
C ASN A 73 2.64 4.47 -13.62
N VAL A 74 2.84 5.61 -12.95
CA VAL A 74 1.91 6.17 -11.96
C VAL A 74 0.76 6.89 -12.66
N THR A 75 -0.05 6.12 -13.39
CA THR A 75 -1.23 6.62 -14.11
C THR A 75 -2.48 6.61 -13.21
N PRO A 76 -3.50 7.44 -13.47
CA PRO A 76 -4.78 7.38 -12.76
C PRO A 76 -5.43 6.00 -12.78
N VAL A 77 -5.36 5.32 -13.93
CA VAL A 77 -5.84 3.94 -14.12
C VAL A 77 -5.13 2.98 -13.17
N TYR A 78 -3.80 3.02 -13.15
CA TYR A 78 -2.99 2.21 -12.26
C TYR A 78 -3.35 2.46 -10.79
N MET A 79 -3.35 3.73 -10.38
CA MET A 79 -3.64 4.12 -9.00
C MET A 79 -5.03 3.67 -8.54
N LYS A 80 -6.05 3.85 -9.40
CA LYS A 80 -7.42 3.43 -9.10
C LYS A 80 -7.51 1.91 -8.93
N LYS A 81 -6.92 1.13 -9.84
CA LYS A 81 -6.89 -0.33 -9.75
C LYS A 81 -6.16 -0.81 -8.50
N HIS A 82 -4.95 -0.31 -8.28
CA HIS A 82 -4.12 -0.69 -7.14
C HIS A 82 -4.83 -0.41 -5.81
N TRP A 83 -5.38 0.81 -5.68
CA TRP A 83 -6.09 1.22 -4.48
C TRP A 83 -7.38 0.45 -4.24
N TYR A 84 -8.19 0.26 -5.28
CA TYR A 84 -9.41 -0.54 -5.18
C TYR A 84 -9.10 -1.96 -4.69
N GLY A 85 -8.04 -2.58 -5.20
CA GLY A 85 -7.58 -3.88 -4.75
C GLY A 85 -7.24 -3.91 -3.25
N ILE A 86 -6.57 -2.88 -2.72
CA ILE A 86 -6.27 -2.79 -1.29
C ILE A 86 -7.54 -2.53 -0.48
N GLU A 87 -8.30 -1.49 -0.84
CA GLU A 87 -9.44 -1.01 -0.04
C GLU A 87 -10.65 -1.96 -0.06
N LYS A 88 -10.88 -2.66 -1.18
CA LYS A 88 -12.05 -3.55 -1.37
C LYS A 88 -11.70 -5.02 -1.43
N GLY A 89 -10.45 -5.36 -1.76
CA GLY A 89 -10.01 -6.76 -1.90
C GLY A 89 -9.57 -7.39 -0.59
N PHE A 90 -9.06 -6.60 0.37
CA PHE A 90 -8.61 -7.15 1.65
C PHE A 90 -9.62 -6.93 2.78
N PRO A 91 -9.82 -7.92 3.66
CA PRO A 91 -10.80 -7.88 4.74
C PRO A 91 -10.28 -7.18 6.02
N PHE A 92 -9.35 -6.23 5.89
CA PHE A 92 -8.83 -5.44 7.02
C PHE A 92 -9.23 -3.96 6.90
N ARG A 93 -9.23 -3.26 8.03
CA ARG A 93 -9.48 -1.82 8.08
C ARG A 93 -8.17 -1.05 8.03
N ILE A 94 -8.01 -0.20 7.02
CA ILE A 94 -6.97 0.83 7.04
C ILE A 94 -7.45 1.95 7.97
N GLN A 95 -6.80 2.11 9.11
CA GLN A 95 -7.08 3.16 10.08
C GLN A 95 -6.42 4.48 9.71
N GLU A 96 -5.21 4.43 9.15
CA GLU A 96 -4.45 5.61 8.73
C GLU A 96 -3.54 5.28 7.54
N LEU A 97 -3.41 6.21 6.60
CA LEU A 97 -2.36 6.23 5.59
C LEU A 97 -1.61 7.55 5.69
N CYS A 98 -0.43 7.51 6.32
CA CYS A 98 0.46 8.65 6.48
C CYS A 98 1.56 8.59 5.41
N VAL A 99 1.69 9.64 4.60
CA VAL A 99 2.72 9.76 3.56
C VAL A 99 3.69 10.86 3.92
N ALA A 100 4.98 10.55 3.94
CA ALA A 100 6.07 11.44 4.31
C ALA A 100 7.12 11.54 3.20
N HIS A 101 7.75 12.72 3.08
CA HIS A 101 8.80 13.04 2.08
C HIS A 101 8.43 12.67 0.63
N LEU A 102 7.18 12.91 0.24
CA LEU A 102 6.73 12.67 -1.13
C LEU A 102 7.36 13.68 -2.10
N PRO A 103 8.12 13.24 -3.13
CA PRO A 103 8.70 14.17 -4.09
C PRO A 103 7.62 14.92 -4.86
N ALA A 104 7.86 16.19 -5.19
CA ALA A 104 6.88 17.07 -5.84
C ALA A 104 6.20 16.46 -7.09
N PRO A 105 6.91 15.75 -8.00
CA PRO A 105 6.28 15.12 -9.17
C PRO A 105 5.21 14.07 -8.82
N PHE A 106 5.27 13.47 -7.63
CA PHE A 106 4.31 12.45 -7.19
C PHE A 106 3.17 13.01 -6.32
N VAL A 107 3.14 14.32 -6.02
CA VAL A 107 2.02 14.92 -5.26
C VAL A 107 0.71 14.79 -6.02
N PHE A 108 0.73 14.88 -7.35
CA PHE A 108 -0.43 14.58 -8.19
C PHE A 108 -0.99 13.18 -7.92
N ALA A 109 -0.11 12.17 -7.79
CA ALA A 109 -0.51 10.80 -7.53
C ALA A 109 -1.27 10.65 -6.21
N TYR A 110 -0.76 11.27 -5.15
CA TYR A 110 -1.46 11.31 -3.85
C TYR A 110 -2.83 11.98 -3.97
N ASN A 111 -2.94 13.10 -4.67
CA ASN A 111 -4.20 13.81 -4.84
C ASN A 111 -5.23 13.01 -5.66
N VAL A 112 -4.78 12.30 -6.70
CA VAL A 112 -5.65 11.39 -7.48
C VAL A 112 -6.11 10.23 -6.61
N LEU A 113 -5.20 9.59 -5.88
CA LEU A 113 -5.52 8.51 -4.96
C LEU A 113 -6.57 8.95 -3.93
N LYS A 114 -6.38 10.13 -3.35
CA LYS A 114 -7.29 10.70 -2.35
C LYS A 114 -8.70 10.98 -2.89
N LYS A 115 -8.84 11.26 -4.20
CA LYS A 115 -10.13 11.41 -4.88
C LYS A 115 -10.81 10.07 -5.16
N PHE A 116 -10.03 9.01 -5.40
CA PHE A 116 -10.57 7.68 -5.66
C PHE A 116 -10.86 6.87 -4.39
N ALA A 117 -10.23 7.23 -3.28
CA ALA A 117 -10.53 6.64 -1.98
C ALA A 117 -11.98 6.90 -1.55
N SER A 118 -12.59 5.96 -0.83
CA SER A 118 -13.91 6.21 -0.24
C SER A 118 -13.88 7.41 0.71
N GLY A 119 -15.05 8.02 0.98
CA GLY A 119 -15.14 9.19 1.85
C GLY A 119 -14.47 8.98 3.23
N LYS A 120 -14.67 7.80 3.84
CA LYS A 120 -14.00 7.44 5.10
C LYS A 120 -12.49 7.33 4.95
N MET A 121 -12.01 6.75 3.85
CA MET A 121 -10.59 6.53 3.67
C MET A 121 -9.85 7.80 3.26
N SER A 122 -10.45 8.67 2.44
CA SER A 122 -9.91 9.99 2.10
C SER A 122 -9.61 10.85 3.34
N GLN A 123 -10.44 10.73 4.39
CA GLN A 123 -10.23 11.38 5.69
C GLN A 123 -9.07 10.80 6.50
N ARG A 124 -8.71 9.52 6.27
CA ARG A 124 -7.60 8.82 6.92
C ARG A 124 -6.27 8.98 6.19
N MET A 125 -6.27 9.63 5.04
CA MET A 125 -5.07 9.91 4.26
C MET A 125 -4.47 11.26 4.67
N VAL A 126 -3.23 11.21 5.14
CA VAL A 126 -2.46 12.36 5.59
C VAL A 126 -1.18 12.46 4.79
N LEU A 127 -0.96 13.60 4.14
CA LEU A 127 0.34 13.94 3.55
C LEU A 127 1.04 14.88 4.52
N VAL A 128 2.15 14.41 5.07
CA VAL A 128 2.93 15.13 6.08
C VAL A 128 4.01 15.95 5.40
N SER A 129 4.04 17.25 5.71
CA SER A 129 5.13 18.13 5.29
C SER A 129 6.43 17.75 6.01
N GLU A 130 7.57 17.82 5.32
CA GLU A 130 8.86 17.42 5.89
C GLU A 130 9.18 18.11 7.22
N SER A 131 8.79 19.38 7.37
CA SER A 131 8.96 20.16 8.60
C SER A 131 8.22 19.62 9.82
N LYS A 132 7.14 18.84 9.64
CA LYS A 132 6.29 18.32 10.73
C LYS A 132 6.67 16.91 11.17
N ILE A 133 7.54 16.23 10.41
CA ILE A 133 7.93 14.84 10.70
C ILE A 133 8.65 14.71 12.05
N PRO A 134 9.60 15.59 12.42
CA PRO A 134 10.27 15.48 13.71
C PRO A 134 9.29 15.59 14.89
N GLU A 135 8.33 16.52 14.80
CA GLU A 135 7.30 16.71 15.83
C GLU A 135 6.38 15.49 15.96
N LEU A 136 5.92 14.92 14.84
CA LEU A 136 5.12 13.70 14.84
C LEU A 136 5.89 12.52 15.42
N CYS A 137 7.17 12.40 15.08
CA CYS A 137 8.02 11.35 15.60
C CYS A 137 8.25 11.49 17.10
N GLN A 138 8.40 12.72 17.61
CA GLN A 138 8.52 12.98 19.04
C GLN A 138 7.23 12.63 19.80
N LYS A 139 6.07 12.93 19.22
CA LYS A 139 4.75 12.65 19.83
C LYS A 139 4.38 11.16 19.80
N SER A 140 4.87 10.41 18.83
CA SER A 140 4.50 9.00 18.63
C SER A 140 5.69 8.18 18.13
N PRO A 141 6.77 8.05 18.92
CA PRO A 141 7.99 7.38 18.49
C PRO A 141 7.78 5.89 18.17
N HIS A 142 6.76 5.26 18.77
CA HIS A 142 6.35 3.89 18.46
C HIS A 142 5.80 3.73 17.05
N TYR A 143 5.40 4.80 16.39
CA TYR A 143 4.88 4.75 15.02
C TYR A 143 5.98 4.68 13.96
N PHE A 144 7.23 4.97 14.35
CA PHE A 144 8.34 5.14 13.42
C PHE A 144 9.48 4.15 13.72
N PRO A 145 10.19 3.68 12.67
CA PRO A 145 11.46 2.98 12.86
C PRO A 145 12.56 3.94 13.32
N LYS A 146 13.66 3.40 13.86
CA LYS A 146 14.78 4.19 14.41
C LYS A 146 15.39 5.17 13.41
N GLU A 147 15.51 4.79 12.14
CA GLU A 147 16.05 5.63 11.06
C GLU A 147 15.19 6.86 10.77
N MET A 148 13.94 6.88 11.24
CA MET A 148 13.03 8.02 11.14
C MET A 148 12.90 8.79 12.46
N GLY A 149 13.72 8.47 13.47
CA GLY A 149 13.70 9.08 14.80
C GLY A 149 12.81 8.36 15.82
N GLY A 150 12.21 7.23 15.46
CA GLY A 150 11.32 6.45 16.32
C GLY A 150 12.05 5.40 17.14
N ASN A 151 11.28 4.46 17.70
CA ASN A 151 11.82 3.37 18.52
C ASN A 151 11.28 1.97 18.13
N ASN A 152 10.50 1.85 17.04
CA ASN A 152 9.81 0.61 16.69
C ASN A 152 10.60 -0.24 15.67
N GLY A 153 11.77 -0.70 16.11
CA GLY A 153 12.68 -1.52 15.30
C GLY A 153 13.54 -0.72 14.32
N THR A 154 14.46 -1.40 13.63
CA THR A 154 15.28 -0.80 12.57
C THR A 154 14.81 -1.27 11.19
N VAL A 155 14.88 -0.40 10.19
CA VAL A 155 14.56 -0.74 8.80
C VAL A 155 15.46 -1.89 8.32
N GLN A 156 16.75 -1.88 8.68
CA GLN A 156 17.69 -2.91 8.22
C GLN A 156 17.34 -4.31 8.76
N GLU A 157 17.06 -4.46 10.05
CA GLU A 157 16.67 -5.75 10.63
C GLU A 157 15.33 -6.23 10.06
N LEU A 158 14.38 -5.31 9.86
CA LEU A 158 13.09 -5.60 9.27
C LEU A 158 13.20 -6.08 7.83
N ILE A 159 14.09 -5.50 7.03
CA ILE A 159 14.34 -5.96 5.65
C ILE A 159 14.83 -7.41 5.66
N VAL A 160 15.83 -7.73 6.50
CA VAL A 160 16.38 -9.08 6.57
C VAL A 160 15.32 -10.08 7.03
N THR A 161 14.55 -9.71 8.05
CA THR A 161 13.49 -10.55 8.63
C THR A 161 12.37 -10.80 7.63
N TRP A 162 11.82 -9.75 7.04
CA TRP A 162 10.69 -9.85 6.11
C TRP A 162 11.07 -10.44 4.76
N LYS A 163 12.31 -10.25 4.30
CA LYS A 163 12.81 -10.97 3.13
C LYS A 163 12.75 -12.48 3.35
N LYS A 164 13.33 -12.97 4.45
CA LYS A 164 13.29 -14.40 4.80
C LYS A 164 11.85 -14.90 4.97
N LYS A 165 10.98 -14.09 5.59
CA LYS A 165 9.57 -14.43 5.79
C LYS A 165 8.84 -14.61 4.46
N VAL A 166 8.98 -13.65 3.54
CA VAL A 166 8.36 -13.75 2.19
C VAL A 166 8.93 -14.93 1.40
N GLU A 167 10.25 -15.16 1.45
CA GLU A 167 10.88 -16.31 0.79
C GLU A 167 10.39 -17.66 1.36
N SER A 168 10.09 -17.73 2.65
CA SER A 168 9.53 -18.94 3.28
C SER A 168 8.14 -19.31 2.78
N TYR A 169 7.38 -18.33 2.26
CA TYR A 169 6.04 -18.53 1.69
C TYR A 169 6.07 -18.90 0.19
N LYS A 170 7.24 -19.11 -0.42
CA LYS A 170 7.39 -19.38 -1.86
C LYS A 170 6.42 -20.44 -2.38
N GLU A 171 6.36 -21.60 -1.71
CA GLU A 171 5.51 -22.71 -2.14
C GLU A 171 4.03 -22.36 -2.05
N TRP A 172 3.63 -21.66 -0.99
CA TRP A 172 2.26 -21.17 -0.84
C TRP A 172 1.87 -20.21 -1.97
N TYR A 173 2.74 -19.26 -2.34
CA TYR A 173 2.48 -18.36 -3.47
C TYR A 173 2.36 -19.10 -4.81
N LEU A 174 3.19 -20.10 -5.06
CA LEU A 174 3.11 -20.91 -6.28
C LEU A 174 1.79 -21.67 -6.37
N GLN A 175 1.31 -22.21 -5.24
CA GLN A 175 0.02 -22.88 -5.18
C GLN A 175 -1.14 -21.91 -5.38
N GLU A 176 -1.14 -20.75 -4.72
CA GLU A 176 -2.18 -19.73 -4.89
C GLU A 176 -2.24 -19.19 -6.33
N GLU A 177 -1.11 -19.10 -7.04
CA GLU A 177 -1.09 -18.66 -8.44
C GLU A 177 -1.89 -19.60 -9.38
N THR A 178 -2.08 -20.86 -8.99
CA THR A 178 -2.92 -21.82 -9.73
C THR A 178 -4.42 -21.63 -9.46
N LYS A 179 -4.78 -20.95 -8.37
CA LYS A 179 -6.17 -20.74 -7.94
C LYS A 179 -6.68 -19.41 -8.48
N LYS A 180 -7.31 -19.46 -9.66
CA LYS A 180 -7.90 -18.28 -10.31
C LYS A 180 -9.40 -18.45 -10.50
N SER A 181 -10.12 -17.33 -10.41
CA SER A 181 -11.55 -17.30 -10.75
C SER A 181 -11.70 -17.27 -12.27
N TYR A 182 -12.52 -18.18 -12.81
CA TYR A 182 -12.93 -18.16 -14.21
C TYR A 182 -14.13 -17.21 -14.36
N GLU A 183 -13.85 -15.94 -14.65
CA GLU A 183 -14.90 -14.88 -14.69
C GLU A 183 -16.01 -15.16 -15.71
N ASN A 184 -15.72 -15.92 -16.77
CA ASN A 184 -16.72 -16.37 -17.76
C ASN A 184 -17.73 -17.39 -17.19
N LEU A 185 -17.42 -18.01 -16.04
CA LEU A 185 -18.31 -18.93 -15.34
C LEU A 185 -19.03 -18.26 -14.16
N ARG A 186 -18.79 -16.97 -13.88
CA ARG A 186 -19.42 -16.24 -12.78
C ARG A 186 -20.93 -16.09 -13.06
N ILE A 187 -21.76 -16.47 -12.08
CA ILE A 187 -23.21 -16.24 -12.15
C ILE A 187 -23.48 -14.75 -11.97
N GLY A 188 -24.13 -14.11 -12.95
CA GLY A 188 -24.40 -12.67 -12.98
C GLY A 188 -23.46 -11.90 -13.90
N LYS A 189 -23.50 -10.56 -13.85
CA LYS A 189 -22.59 -9.73 -14.66
C LYS A 189 -21.14 -9.91 -14.16
N PRO A 190 -20.17 -10.20 -15.03
CA PRO A 190 -18.77 -10.26 -14.65
C PRO A 190 -18.32 -8.98 -13.97
N LYS A 191 -17.61 -9.11 -12.84
CA LYS A 191 -17.02 -7.97 -12.14
C LYS A 191 -15.68 -7.66 -12.78
N THR A 192 -15.72 -7.02 -13.95
CA THR A 192 -14.50 -6.61 -14.65
C THR A 192 -14.02 -5.26 -14.13
N SER A 193 -12.73 -4.97 -14.31
CA SER A 193 -12.21 -3.63 -14.03
C SER A 193 -12.91 -2.54 -14.84
N SER A 194 -13.48 -2.90 -16.00
CA SER A 194 -14.25 -2.04 -16.88
C SER A 194 -15.60 -1.69 -16.24
N GLY A 195 -16.31 -2.67 -15.67
CA GLY A 195 -17.59 -2.47 -14.99
C GLY A 195 -17.46 -1.83 -13.59
N GLU A 196 -16.52 -2.27 -12.77
CA GLU A 196 -16.38 -1.77 -11.39
C GLU A 196 -15.62 -0.44 -11.28
N LEU A 197 -14.71 -0.18 -12.21
CA LEU A 197 -13.87 1.02 -12.17
C LEU A 197 -14.11 1.97 -13.35
N GLY A 198 -14.82 1.56 -14.41
CA GLY A 198 -14.99 2.40 -15.61
C GLY A 198 -13.69 2.67 -16.35
N VAL A 199 -12.72 1.74 -16.29
CA VAL A 199 -11.31 1.99 -16.68
C VAL A 199 -10.97 1.50 -18.09
N GLU A 200 -11.92 0.88 -18.80
CA GLU A 200 -11.68 0.37 -20.16
C GLU A 200 -12.59 1.08 -21.16
N GLY A 201 -11.99 1.98 -21.93
CA GLY A 201 -12.66 2.76 -22.97
C GLY A 201 -11.75 3.90 -23.45
N SER A 202 -11.26 3.81 -24.68
CA SER A 202 -10.85 5.02 -25.42
C SER A 202 -12.09 5.90 -25.52
N PHE A 203 -12.12 7.04 -24.82
CA PHE A 203 -13.12 8.13 -24.91
C PHE A 203 -14.03 8.03 -26.16
N ARG A 204 -15.09 7.24 -26.09
CA ARG A 204 -16.13 7.10 -27.13
C ARG A 204 -17.42 6.63 -26.48
N GLN A 205 -17.95 7.47 -25.59
CA GLN A 205 -19.35 7.88 -25.53
C GLN A 205 -19.56 8.61 -24.21
N LEU A 206 -19.94 9.89 -24.31
CA LEU A 206 -20.70 10.55 -23.27
C LEU A 206 -22.13 10.04 -23.40
N ASP A 207 -22.64 9.38 -22.37
CA ASP A 207 -24.08 9.36 -22.15
C ASP A 207 -24.45 10.70 -21.51
N ILE A 208 -25.19 11.51 -22.26
CA ILE A 208 -25.83 12.74 -21.80
C ILE A 208 -27.26 12.34 -21.49
N ASP A 209 -27.66 12.45 -20.22
CA ASP A 209 -29.08 12.58 -19.83
C ASP A 209 -29.55 14.02 -20.09
#